data_AF-A0A1L9BFK8-F1
#
_entry.id   AF-A0A1L9BFK8-F1
#
_cell.length_a   1.000
_cell.length_b   1.000
_cell.length_c   1.000
_cell.angle_alpha   90.00
_cell.angle_beta   90.00
_cell.angle_gamma   90.00
#
_symmetry.space_group_name_H-M   'P 1'
#
loop_
_entity.id
_entity.type
_entity.pdbx_description
1 polymer ?
#
loop_
_entity_poly.entity_id
_entity_poly.type
_entity_poly.pdbx_seq_one_letter_code
_entity_poly.pdbx_strand_id
1 'polypeptide(L)'
;MLACVLLLAAGCGLGDAPGTPRLVAHRSGSGNFPENSRSAITAALREGYPSIEVDVVLTRDRIPILSHDAWIDPVLCTYAQGPGEAEPRRLPEDSRWPIQDFTLEELQRDFRCGGLGDPTKPEAQRVADTYVTFDELLSLMKGHPDTVLQFDIKQDPAYTQSPEVFADEILRRWNAAVLPNRFFITSTRGALLKAFQARQDMEALLIWPELRKDSNATVTAILNELQRQVGVKDLIQLTRDAGADGIAVAYQVADRAALESVRSAGFKTAVWTANTEAQLSLFCRWPLDYLITDYVERAPCR
;
A
#
# COMPACT_ATOMS: atom_id res chain seq x y z
N MET A 1 7.67 60.86 5.97
CA MET A 1 8.25 59.52 6.13
C MET A 1 7.26 58.67 6.91
N LEU A 2 6.43 57.88 6.23
CA LEU A 2 5.64 56.81 6.84
C LEU A 2 5.97 55.54 6.07
N ALA A 3 6.62 54.59 6.74
CA ALA A 3 6.99 53.31 6.18
C ALA A 3 5.78 52.37 6.20
N CYS A 4 5.40 51.84 5.04
CA CYS A 4 4.40 50.80 4.90
C CYS A 4 5.14 49.45 4.99
N VAL A 5 4.98 48.74 6.11
CA VAL A 5 5.50 47.38 6.28
C VAL A 5 4.50 46.42 5.66
N LEU A 6 4.84 45.86 4.50
CA LEU A 6 4.15 44.72 3.91
C LEU A 6 4.62 43.44 4.61
N LEU A 7 3.74 42.87 5.44
CA LEU A 7 3.85 41.48 5.89
C LEU A 7 3.53 40.56 4.71
N LEU A 8 4.56 39.91 4.15
CA LEU A 8 4.39 38.76 3.26
C LEU A 8 4.04 37.53 4.10
N ALA A 9 2.75 37.26 4.24
CA ALA A 9 2.26 35.94 4.59
C ALA A 9 2.40 35.04 3.34
N ALA A 10 3.54 34.36 3.21
CA ALA A 10 3.69 33.27 2.24
C ALA A 10 3.26 31.97 2.92
N GLY A 11 1.94 31.76 2.98
CA GLY A 11 1.35 30.45 3.18
C GLY A 11 0.59 30.06 1.92
N CYS A 12 0.95 28.93 1.32
CA CYS A 12 0.05 28.00 0.63
C CYS A 12 0.90 26.80 0.21
N GLY A 13 0.68 25.68 0.90
CA GLY A 13 1.21 24.39 0.47
C GLY A 13 0.73 24.05 -0.93
N LEU A 14 1.51 23.22 -1.62
CA LEU A 14 1.13 22.51 -2.83
C LEU A 14 -0.05 21.58 -2.50
N GLY A 15 -1.25 22.14 -2.38
CA GLY A 15 -2.50 21.39 -2.39
C GLY A 15 -2.83 21.09 -3.84
N ASP A 16 -2.97 19.80 -4.18
CA ASP A 16 -3.43 19.37 -5.50
C ASP A 16 -4.74 20.08 -5.86
N ALA A 17 -4.91 20.39 -7.15
CA ALA A 17 -6.11 21.04 -7.64
C ALA A 17 -7.36 20.24 -7.22
N PRO A 18 -8.44 20.90 -6.76
CA PRO A 18 -9.67 20.21 -6.39
C PRO A 18 -10.20 19.40 -7.58
N GLY A 19 -10.24 18.07 -7.45
CA GLY A 19 -10.99 17.19 -8.35
C GLY A 19 -10.21 16.14 -9.15
N THR A 20 -8.87 16.10 -9.06
CA THR A 20 -8.08 15.01 -9.66
C THR A 20 -7.36 14.21 -8.57
N PRO A 21 -7.56 12.88 -8.47
CA PRO A 21 -6.89 12.09 -7.45
C PRO A 21 -5.38 12.02 -7.67
N ARG A 22 -4.62 11.98 -6.58
CA ARG A 22 -3.22 11.58 -6.65
C ARG A 22 -3.15 10.08 -6.96
N LEU A 23 -2.50 9.72 -8.06
CA LEU A 23 -2.28 8.32 -8.42
C LEU A 23 -1.30 7.66 -7.45
N VAL A 24 -1.54 6.39 -7.14
CA VAL A 24 -0.67 5.61 -6.25
C VAL A 24 -0.36 4.27 -6.91
N ALA A 25 0.94 3.99 -7.08
CA ALA A 25 1.43 2.76 -7.68
C ALA A 25 1.30 1.60 -6.68
N HIS A 26 0.27 0.77 -6.85
CA HIS A 26 -0.02 -0.37 -6.00
C HIS A 26 1.11 -1.40 -6.05
N ARG A 27 1.63 -1.76 -4.88
CA ARG A 27 2.82 -2.60 -4.67
C ARG A 27 3.98 -2.21 -5.59
N SER A 28 4.18 -0.90 -5.71
CA SER A 28 5.17 -0.24 -6.57
C SER A 28 4.93 -0.37 -8.08
N GLY A 29 3.68 -0.60 -8.52
CA GLY A 29 3.33 -0.74 -9.94
C GLY A 29 3.36 -2.19 -10.40
N SER A 30 2.74 -3.07 -9.60
CA SER A 30 2.86 -4.52 -9.79
C SER A 30 2.25 -5.08 -11.06
N GLY A 31 1.52 -4.27 -11.82
CA GLY A 31 1.05 -4.64 -13.16
C GLY A 31 2.19 -4.84 -14.16
N ASN A 32 3.34 -4.20 -13.92
CA ASN A 32 4.48 -4.19 -14.86
C ASN A 32 5.71 -4.96 -14.35
N PHE A 33 5.83 -5.14 -13.02
CA PHE A 33 6.98 -5.76 -12.35
C PHE A 33 6.51 -6.61 -11.18
N PRO A 34 7.34 -7.52 -10.63
CA PRO A 34 6.97 -8.27 -9.45
C PRO A 34 6.62 -7.33 -8.29
N GLU A 35 5.51 -7.63 -7.61
CA GLU A 35 5.02 -6.80 -6.52
C GLU A 35 6.04 -6.61 -5.39
N ASN A 36 6.05 -5.42 -4.79
CA ASN A 36 6.90 -5.09 -3.64
C ASN A 36 8.40 -5.34 -3.88
N SER A 37 8.82 -5.40 -5.15
CA SER A 37 10.20 -5.72 -5.54
C SER A 37 11.03 -4.47 -5.80
N ARG A 38 12.35 -4.64 -5.75
CA ARG A 38 13.29 -3.57 -6.10
C ARG A 38 13.09 -3.09 -7.53
N SER A 39 12.79 -4.02 -8.44
CA SER A 39 12.55 -3.70 -9.85
C SER A 39 11.31 -2.82 -10.05
N ALA A 40 10.22 -3.10 -9.33
CA ALA A 40 9.00 -2.30 -9.35
C ALA A 40 9.25 -0.89 -8.79
N ILE A 41 9.88 -0.79 -7.61
CA ILE A 41 10.21 0.50 -6.98
C ILE A 41 11.11 1.33 -7.91
N THR A 42 12.18 0.73 -8.42
CA THR A 42 13.13 1.43 -9.31
C THR A 42 12.45 1.92 -10.59
N ALA A 43 11.56 1.11 -11.17
CA ALA A 43 10.79 1.52 -12.33
C ALA A 43 9.83 2.66 -12.01
N ALA A 44 9.04 2.55 -10.94
CA ALA A 44 8.11 3.60 -10.51
C ALA A 44 8.81 4.95 -10.28
N LEU A 45 9.98 4.92 -9.64
CA LEU A 45 10.80 6.11 -9.40
C LEU A 45 11.38 6.70 -10.70
N ARG A 46 11.85 5.84 -11.62
CA ARG A 46 12.36 6.27 -12.93
C ARG A 46 11.26 6.90 -13.80
N GLU A 47 10.05 6.34 -13.76
CA GLU A 47 8.89 6.86 -14.48
C GLU A 47 8.27 8.09 -13.79
N GLY A 48 8.77 8.48 -12.61
CA GLY A 48 8.30 9.65 -11.88
C GLY A 48 6.88 9.50 -11.35
N TYR A 49 6.50 8.31 -10.86
CA TYR A 49 5.19 8.11 -10.26
C TYR A 49 5.02 9.00 -9.01
N PRO A 50 3.85 9.69 -8.86
CA PRO A 50 3.67 10.67 -7.80
C PRO A 50 3.61 10.04 -6.41
N SER A 51 3.13 8.80 -6.33
CA SER A 51 3.16 8.00 -5.11
C SER A 51 3.47 6.54 -5.38
N ILE A 52 4.08 5.89 -4.39
CA ILE A 52 4.32 4.46 -4.35
C ILE A 52 3.66 3.87 -3.10
N GLU A 53 2.87 2.83 -3.29
CA GLU A 53 2.35 1.99 -2.20
C GLU A 53 3.18 0.71 -2.10
N VAL A 54 3.45 0.31 -0.86
CA VAL A 54 4.10 -0.95 -0.53
C VAL A 54 3.43 -1.58 0.69
N ASP A 55 3.41 -2.91 0.68
CA ASP A 55 2.91 -3.69 1.80
C ASP A 55 4.05 -4.03 2.77
N VAL A 56 3.84 -3.91 4.08
CA VAL A 56 4.89 -4.14 5.09
C VAL A 56 4.49 -5.21 6.11
N VAL A 57 5.41 -6.16 6.34
CA VAL A 57 5.36 -7.18 7.40
C VAL A 57 6.68 -7.19 8.18
N LEU A 58 6.73 -7.83 9.35
CA LEU A 58 7.97 -7.99 10.13
C LEU A 58 8.45 -9.44 10.16
N THR A 59 9.76 -9.61 10.03
CA THR A 59 10.46 -10.87 10.30
C THR A 59 10.50 -11.20 11.80
N ARG A 60 10.96 -12.40 12.16
CA ARG A 60 11.17 -12.85 13.55
C ARG A 60 12.05 -11.90 14.36
N ASP A 61 13.12 -11.41 13.74
CA ASP A 61 14.06 -10.42 14.28
C ASP A 61 13.57 -8.97 14.10
N ARG A 62 12.28 -8.78 13.81
CA ARG A 62 11.59 -7.49 13.75
C ARG A 62 12.18 -6.52 12.73
N ILE A 63 12.68 -7.04 11.62
CA ILE A 63 13.09 -6.24 10.48
C ILE A 63 11.88 -6.11 9.55
N PRO A 64 11.42 -4.88 9.25
CA PRO A 64 10.34 -4.69 8.30
C PRO A 64 10.81 -5.01 6.89
N ILE A 65 10.04 -5.83 6.19
CA ILE A 65 10.25 -6.21 4.78
C ILE A 65 8.98 -5.95 3.98
N LEU A 66 9.14 -5.82 2.67
CA LEU A 66 8.02 -5.61 1.77
C LEU A 66 7.41 -6.96 1.36
N SER A 67 6.15 -7.19 1.71
CA SER A 67 5.39 -8.38 1.36
C SER A 67 3.91 -8.14 1.59
N HIS A 68 3.07 -8.55 0.64
CA HIS A 68 1.62 -8.41 0.77
C HIS A 68 1.03 -9.34 1.83
N ASP A 69 1.59 -10.54 1.96
CA ASP A 69 1.08 -11.55 2.87
C ASP A 69 1.97 -11.72 4.09
N ALA A 70 1.34 -12.11 5.21
CA ALA A 70 2.01 -12.47 6.45
C ALA A 70 2.78 -13.80 6.38
N TRP A 71 2.70 -14.51 5.25
CA TRP A 71 3.38 -15.77 4.98
C TRP A 71 4.10 -15.71 3.64
N ILE A 72 5.03 -16.65 3.42
CA ILE A 72 5.71 -16.81 2.15
C ILE A 72 4.71 -17.33 1.12
N ASP A 73 4.51 -16.59 0.02
CA ASP A 73 3.52 -16.94 -1.00
C ASP A 73 4.02 -18.11 -1.89
N PRO A 74 3.37 -19.29 -1.86
CA PRO A 74 3.79 -20.44 -2.67
C PRO A 74 3.48 -20.31 -4.16
N VAL A 75 2.63 -19.34 -4.55
CA VAL A 75 2.31 -19.01 -5.93
C VAL A 75 3.39 -18.13 -6.53
N LEU A 76 3.91 -17.17 -5.76
CA LEU A 76 4.85 -16.14 -6.23
C LEU A 76 6.33 -16.37 -5.86
N CYS A 77 6.60 -17.25 -4.90
CA CYS A 77 7.94 -17.53 -4.40
C CYS A 77 8.40 -18.97 -4.64
N THR A 78 9.72 -19.15 -4.65
CA THR A 78 10.43 -20.42 -4.76
C THR A 78 11.48 -20.51 -3.67
N TYR A 79 12.05 -21.70 -3.48
CA TYR A 79 13.34 -21.78 -2.80
C TYR A 79 14.40 -21.04 -3.62
N ALA A 80 15.42 -20.50 -2.94
CA ALA A 80 16.61 -20.00 -3.58
C ALA A 80 17.29 -21.12 -4.34
N GLN A 81 17.72 -20.84 -5.57
CA GLN A 81 18.37 -21.83 -6.42
C GLN A 81 19.76 -22.18 -5.87
N GLY A 82 20.01 -23.48 -5.74
CA GLY A 82 21.32 -24.01 -5.41
C GLY A 82 22.31 -23.92 -6.59
N PRO A 83 23.63 -24.00 -6.33
CA PRO A 83 24.62 -24.08 -7.40
C PRO A 83 24.33 -25.25 -8.35
N GLY A 84 24.17 -24.96 -9.64
CA GLY A 84 23.93 -25.97 -10.68
C GLY A 84 22.47 -26.39 -10.86
N GLU A 85 21.52 -25.81 -10.14
CA GLU A 85 20.10 -26.02 -10.41
C GLU A 85 19.67 -25.28 -11.68
N ALA A 86 19.05 -26.00 -12.62
CA ALA A 86 18.58 -25.41 -13.88
C ALA A 86 17.28 -24.63 -13.71
N GLU A 87 16.40 -25.06 -12.78
CA GLU A 87 15.07 -24.49 -12.60
C GLU A 87 14.77 -24.24 -11.12
N PRO A 88 14.00 -23.19 -10.78
CA PRO A 88 13.62 -22.92 -9.40
C PRO A 88 12.72 -24.02 -8.80
N ARG A 89 13.02 -24.44 -7.57
CA ARG A 89 12.17 -25.40 -6.84
C ARG A 89 10.96 -24.69 -6.24
N ARG A 90 9.75 -25.15 -6.61
CA ARG A 90 8.48 -24.63 -6.08
C ARG A 90 8.33 -24.91 -4.58
N LEU A 91 7.67 -23.99 -3.88
CA LEU A 91 7.17 -24.24 -2.53
C LEU A 91 5.92 -25.14 -2.61
N PRO A 92 5.58 -25.89 -1.54
CA PRO A 92 4.32 -26.61 -1.48
C PRO A 92 3.13 -25.66 -1.64
N GLU A 93 2.17 -25.98 -2.52
CA GLU A 93 1.05 -25.08 -2.86
C GLU A 93 0.21 -24.68 -1.63
N ASP A 94 0.04 -25.58 -0.67
CA ASP A 94 -0.73 -25.34 0.56
C ASP A 94 0.13 -24.77 1.71
N SER A 95 1.40 -24.43 1.46
CA SER A 95 2.27 -23.89 2.51
C SER A 95 1.81 -22.48 2.94
N ARG A 96 1.75 -22.29 4.26
CA ARG A 96 1.41 -21.02 4.89
C ARG A 96 2.40 -20.71 6.00
N TRP A 97 3.68 -20.64 5.64
CA TRP A 97 4.75 -20.40 6.60
C TRP A 97 4.82 -18.93 6.97
N PRO A 98 4.49 -18.56 8.23
CA PRO A 98 4.47 -17.17 8.65
C PRO A 98 5.86 -16.54 8.52
N ILE A 99 5.93 -15.35 7.94
CA ILE A 99 7.18 -14.59 7.81
C ILE A 99 7.79 -14.28 9.18
N GLN A 100 6.95 -14.08 10.19
CA GLN A 100 7.38 -13.85 11.57
C GLN A 100 8.15 -15.02 12.20
N ASP A 101 8.16 -16.21 11.58
CA ASP A 101 8.89 -17.37 12.07
C ASP A 101 10.34 -17.41 11.56
N PHE A 102 10.69 -16.55 10.60
CA PHE A 102 12.02 -16.49 9.97
C PHE A 102 12.72 -15.16 10.27
N THR A 103 14.03 -15.21 10.49
CA THR A 103 14.89 -14.02 10.45
C THR A 103 15.02 -13.50 9.02
N LEU A 104 15.42 -12.23 8.87
CA LEU A 104 15.74 -11.70 7.54
C LEU A 104 16.81 -12.56 6.85
N GLU A 105 17.86 -12.96 7.56
CA GLU A 105 18.95 -13.77 6.99
C GLU A 105 18.43 -15.09 6.41
N GLU A 106 17.57 -15.82 7.14
CA GLU A 106 16.96 -17.05 6.66
C GLU A 106 16.10 -16.79 5.40
N LEU A 107 15.28 -15.74 5.39
CA LEU A 107 14.45 -15.39 4.23
C LEU A 107 15.30 -15.08 2.98
N GLN A 108 16.33 -14.26 3.14
CA GLN A 108 17.24 -13.86 2.07
C GLN A 108 18.05 -15.04 1.53
N ARG A 109 18.44 -15.96 2.41
CA ARG A 109 19.18 -17.17 2.04
C ARG A 109 18.30 -18.17 1.30
N ASP A 110 17.09 -18.42 1.80
CA ASP A 110 16.34 -19.62 1.45
C ASP A 110 15.27 -19.41 0.36
N PHE A 111 14.87 -18.17 0.05
CA PHE A 111 13.74 -17.89 -0.84
C PHE A 111 14.02 -16.83 -1.91
N ARG A 112 13.32 -16.94 -3.04
CA ARG A 112 13.24 -15.90 -4.09
C ARG A 112 11.79 -15.70 -4.49
N CYS A 113 11.37 -14.46 -4.71
CA CYS A 113 10.00 -14.12 -5.13
C CYS A 113 10.04 -13.32 -6.44
N GLY A 114 8.95 -13.38 -7.22
CA GLY A 114 8.82 -12.60 -8.47
C GLY A 114 9.44 -13.22 -9.72
N GLY A 115 10.22 -14.30 -9.57
CA GLY A 115 10.74 -15.09 -10.69
C GLY A 115 9.68 -15.95 -11.37
N LEU A 116 8.61 -16.25 -10.65
CA LEU A 116 7.43 -16.94 -11.17
C LEU A 116 6.49 -15.92 -11.82
N GLY A 117 5.74 -16.34 -12.84
CA GLY A 117 4.69 -15.49 -13.40
C GLY A 117 3.50 -15.40 -12.45
N ASP A 118 3.08 -14.17 -12.12
CA ASP A 118 1.82 -13.91 -11.41
C ASP A 118 0.65 -14.22 -12.37
N PRO A 119 -0.21 -15.21 -12.06
CA PRO A 119 -1.34 -15.55 -12.93
C PRO A 119 -2.35 -14.41 -13.12
N THR A 120 -2.40 -13.46 -12.18
CA THR A 120 -3.29 -12.30 -12.22
C THR A 120 -2.69 -11.11 -12.99
N LYS A 121 -1.37 -11.14 -13.25
CA LYS A 121 -0.61 -10.08 -13.92
C LYS A 121 0.34 -10.69 -14.96
N PRO A 122 -0.19 -11.28 -16.04
CA PRO A 122 0.61 -12.02 -17.02
C PRO A 122 1.61 -11.15 -17.79
N GLU A 123 1.40 -9.83 -17.81
CA GLU A 123 2.27 -8.85 -18.46
C GLU A 123 3.45 -8.41 -17.57
N ALA A 124 3.42 -8.70 -16.27
CA ALA A 124 4.48 -8.31 -15.36
C ALA A 124 5.78 -9.03 -15.71
N GLN A 125 6.88 -8.27 -15.67
CA GLN A 125 8.21 -8.86 -15.83
C GLN A 125 8.49 -9.88 -14.73
N ARG A 126 9.28 -10.90 -15.04
CA ARG A 126 9.70 -11.92 -14.08
C ARG A 126 11.12 -11.64 -13.65
N VAL A 127 11.28 -11.33 -12.37
CA VAL A 127 12.59 -11.07 -11.77
C VAL A 127 12.60 -11.78 -10.43
N ALA A 128 13.42 -12.84 -10.34
CA ALA A 128 13.63 -13.54 -9.08
C ALA A 128 14.50 -12.68 -8.17
N ASP A 129 13.93 -12.17 -7.10
CA ASP A 129 14.62 -11.29 -6.15
C ASP A 129 14.43 -11.80 -4.72
N THR A 130 15.24 -11.28 -3.81
CA THR A 130 14.98 -11.44 -2.39
C THR A 130 13.92 -10.43 -1.92
N TYR A 131 13.45 -10.59 -0.69
CA TYR A 131 12.57 -9.60 -0.07
C TYR A 131 13.31 -8.25 0.05
N VAL A 132 12.65 -7.18 -0.37
CA VAL A 132 13.17 -5.82 -0.14
C VAL A 132 12.95 -5.46 1.33
N THR A 133 13.99 -5.02 2.01
CA THR A 133 13.84 -4.47 3.37
C THR A 133 13.28 -3.05 3.31
N PHE A 134 12.60 -2.64 4.38
CA PHE A 134 12.14 -1.25 4.50
C PHE A 134 13.31 -0.26 4.47
N ASP A 135 14.46 -0.60 5.07
CA ASP A 135 15.67 0.23 5.04
C ASP A 135 16.23 0.40 3.61
N GLU A 136 16.14 -0.63 2.76
CA GLU A 136 16.47 -0.53 1.34
C GLU A 136 15.50 0.38 0.57
N LEU A 137 14.19 0.26 0.83
CA LEU A 137 13.20 1.19 0.28
C LEU A 137 13.56 2.64 0.65
N LEU A 138 13.77 2.94 1.94
CA LEU A 138 14.12 4.30 2.38
C LEU A 138 15.40 4.81 1.71
N SER A 139 16.36 3.93 1.45
CA SER A 139 17.60 4.27 0.74
C SER A 139 17.34 4.64 -0.73
N LEU A 140 16.44 3.93 -1.42
CA LEU A 140 16.03 4.25 -2.79
C LEU A 140 15.32 5.61 -2.88
N MET A 141 14.60 6.01 -1.82
CA MET A 141 13.84 7.26 -1.81
C MET A 141 14.68 8.53 -1.67
N LYS A 142 15.95 8.45 -1.23
CA LYS A 142 16.81 9.63 -0.99
C LYS A 142 16.97 10.56 -2.20
N GLY A 143 16.83 10.04 -3.42
CA GLY A 143 16.91 10.81 -4.67
C GLY A 143 15.57 11.34 -5.18
N HIS A 144 14.45 11.06 -4.48
CA HIS A 144 13.09 11.28 -4.96
C HIS A 144 12.22 11.96 -3.89
N PRO A 145 12.58 13.18 -3.44
CA PRO A 145 11.96 13.82 -2.27
C PRO A 145 10.46 14.12 -2.44
N ASP A 146 9.99 14.27 -3.68
CA ASP A 146 8.61 14.65 -4.00
C ASP A 146 7.66 13.45 -4.09
N THR A 147 8.19 12.22 -4.18
CA THR A 147 7.37 11.01 -4.24
C THR A 147 6.75 10.71 -2.88
N VAL A 148 5.43 10.56 -2.84
CA VAL A 148 4.69 10.21 -1.61
C VAL A 148 4.73 8.70 -1.40
N LEU A 149 4.86 8.27 -0.15
CA LEU A 149 4.85 6.86 0.22
C LEU A 149 3.55 6.49 0.94
N GLN A 150 2.93 5.40 0.51
CA GLN A 150 1.87 4.73 1.26
C GLN A 150 2.43 3.42 1.81
N PHE A 151 2.32 3.22 3.12
CA PHE A 151 2.65 1.95 3.75
C PHE A 151 1.38 1.21 4.16
N ASP A 152 1.04 0.14 3.44
CA ASP A 152 -0.05 -0.75 3.86
C ASP A 152 0.49 -1.79 4.85
N ILE A 153 0.08 -1.68 6.11
CA ILE A 153 0.63 -2.51 7.18
C ILE A 153 -0.22 -3.78 7.33
N LYS A 154 0.37 -4.92 6.97
CA LYS A 154 -0.31 -6.23 6.87
C LYS A 154 -0.36 -6.97 8.19
N GLN A 155 -0.99 -6.35 9.18
CA GLN A 155 -1.17 -6.95 10.49
C GLN A 155 -2.26 -8.04 10.45
N ASP A 156 -1.87 -9.27 10.80
CA ASP A 156 -2.76 -10.38 11.09
C ASP A 156 -2.49 -10.88 12.52
N PRO A 157 -3.46 -10.82 13.47
CA PRO A 157 -3.24 -11.22 14.86
C PRO A 157 -2.80 -12.67 15.07
N ALA A 158 -3.06 -13.56 14.11
CA ALA A 158 -2.64 -14.96 14.21
C ALA A 158 -1.22 -15.18 13.66
N TYR A 159 -0.76 -14.34 12.74
CA TYR A 159 0.46 -14.59 11.95
C TYR A 159 1.48 -13.46 11.97
N THR A 160 1.24 -12.40 12.73
CA THR A 160 2.14 -11.24 12.84
C THR A 160 2.18 -10.70 14.26
N GLN A 161 3.13 -9.80 14.52
CA GLN A 161 3.32 -9.12 15.79
C GLN A 161 2.22 -8.08 16.06
N SER A 162 2.22 -7.54 17.28
CA SER A 162 1.20 -6.58 17.70
C SER A 162 1.32 -5.25 16.96
N PRO A 163 0.23 -4.46 16.89
CA PRO A 163 0.23 -3.11 16.36
C PRO A 163 1.36 -2.21 16.84
N GLU A 164 1.69 -2.28 18.13
CA GLU A 164 2.73 -1.48 18.75
C GLU A 164 4.10 -1.81 18.18
N VAL A 165 4.40 -3.09 17.99
CA VAL A 165 5.69 -3.54 17.43
C VAL A 165 5.86 -3.04 15.99
N PHE A 166 4.81 -3.12 15.17
CA PHE A 166 4.82 -2.56 13.82
C PHE A 166 5.11 -1.06 13.84
N ALA A 167 4.38 -0.31 14.66
CA ALA A 167 4.52 1.13 14.74
C ALA A 167 5.93 1.54 15.22
N ASP A 168 6.45 0.87 16.25
CA ASP A 168 7.79 1.14 16.78
C ASP A 168 8.90 0.87 15.75
N GLU A 169 8.86 -0.28 15.06
CA GLU A 169 9.94 -0.66 14.15
C GLU A 169 9.96 0.14 12.84
N ILE A 170 8.79 0.51 12.34
CA ILE A 170 8.66 1.30 11.10
C ILE A 170 8.99 2.76 11.37
N LEU A 171 8.39 3.37 12.40
CA LEU A 171 8.61 4.80 12.69
C LEU A 171 10.04 5.07 13.16
N ARG A 172 10.66 4.16 13.90
CA ARG A 172 12.07 4.30 14.28
C ARG A 172 12.98 4.37 13.04
N ARG A 173 12.74 3.52 12.03
CA ARG A 173 13.52 3.51 10.77
C ARG A 173 13.22 4.72 9.91
N TRP A 174 11.95 5.07 9.77
CA TRP A 174 11.51 6.28 9.06
C TRP A 174 12.21 7.53 9.61
N ASN A 175 12.12 7.74 10.92
CA ASN A 175 12.70 8.90 11.59
C ASN A 175 14.23 8.91 11.53
N ALA A 176 14.87 7.74 11.55
CA ALA A 176 16.32 7.62 11.39
C ALA A 176 16.80 7.92 9.95
N ALA A 177 15.95 7.69 8.94
CA ALA A 177 16.30 7.95 7.54
C ALA A 177 16.29 9.44 7.18
N VAL A 178 15.59 10.28 7.95
CA VAL A 178 15.51 11.75 7.78
C VAL A 178 15.13 12.12 6.34
N LEU A 179 14.11 11.44 5.80
CA LEU A 179 13.61 11.73 4.45
C LEU A 179 12.67 12.93 4.47
N PRO A 180 12.71 13.80 3.44
CA PRO A 180 11.75 14.89 3.29
C PRO A 180 10.40 14.42 2.72
N ASN A 181 10.35 13.17 2.23
CA ASN A 181 9.17 12.56 1.64
C ASN A 181 7.98 12.62 2.59
N ARG A 182 6.80 12.87 2.04
CA ARG A 182 5.55 12.63 2.77
C ARG A 182 5.27 11.13 2.77
N PHE A 183 4.72 10.63 3.88
CA PHE A 183 4.15 9.29 3.92
C PHE A 183 2.82 9.28 4.67
N PHE A 184 2.03 8.25 4.42
CA PHE A 184 0.83 7.92 5.17
C PHE A 184 0.71 6.40 5.30
N ILE A 185 -0.11 5.94 6.25
CA ILE A 185 -0.31 4.52 6.47
C ILE A 185 -1.73 4.09 6.10
N THR A 186 -1.88 2.83 5.71
CA THR A 186 -3.17 2.19 5.52
C THR A 186 -3.25 0.87 6.26
N SER A 187 -4.46 0.49 6.66
CA SER A 187 -4.73 -0.82 7.25
C SER A 187 -6.23 -1.10 7.29
N THR A 188 -6.62 -2.36 7.27
CA THR A 188 -7.98 -2.80 7.59
C THR A 188 -8.29 -2.73 9.09
N ARG A 189 -7.29 -2.46 9.95
CA ARG A 189 -7.40 -2.54 11.41
C ARG A 189 -7.25 -1.17 12.06
N GLY A 190 -8.35 -0.64 12.62
CA GLY A 190 -8.33 0.64 13.34
C GLY A 190 -7.39 0.67 14.56
N ALA A 191 -7.20 -0.45 15.27
CA ALA A 191 -6.24 -0.53 16.38
C ALA A 191 -4.79 -0.31 15.92
N LEU A 192 -4.45 -0.75 14.70
CA LEU A 192 -3.15 -0.52 14.09
C LEU A 192 -2.92 0.95 13.76
N LEU A 193 -3.91 1.59 13.12
CA LEU A 193 -3.83 3.01 12.80
C LEU A 193 -3.64 3.87 14.05
N LYS A 194 -4.41 3.59 15.11
CA LYS A 194 -4.27 4.27 16.42
C LYS A 194 -2.89 4.05 17.05
N ALA A 195 -2.30 2.86 16.92
CA ALA A 195 -0.96 2.59 17.46
C ALA A 195 0.12 3.46 16.80
N PHE A 196 0.01 3.72 15.50
CA PHE A 196 0.90 4.63 14.78
C PHE A 196 0.63 6.10 15.13
N GLN A 197 -0.62 6.54 15.08
CA GLN A 197 -1.00 7.93 15.40
C GLN A 197 -0.69 8.32 16.85
N ALA A 198 -0.69 7.36 17.78
CA ALA A 198 -0.27 7.60 19.16
C ALA A 198 1.23 7.94 19.31
N ARG A 199 2.06 7.61 18.31
CA ARG A 199 3.52 7.81 18.34
C ARG A 199 3.95 9.03 17.52
N GLN A 200 3.24 9.33 16.45
CA GLN A 200 3.58 10.42 15.55
C GLN A 200 2.33 10.91 14.83
N ASP A 201 2.20 12.22 14.69
CA ASP A 201 1.15 12.83 13.87
C ASP A 201 1.39 12.47 12.40
N MET A 202 0.45 11.75 11.81
CA MET A 202 0.52 11.27 10.44
C MET A 202 -0.87 10.99 9.89
N GLU A 203 -0.99 11.05 8.57
CA GLU A 203 -2.20 10.66 7.87
C GLU A 203 -2.36 9.12 7.89
N ALA A 204 -3.56 8.66 8.23
CA ALA A 204 -3.92 7.25 8.25
C ALA A 204 -5.28 7.01 7.55
N LEU A 205 -5.34 6.03 6.64
CA LEU A 205 -6.60 5.64 6.00
C LEU A 205 -7.01 4.21 6.38
N LEU A 206 -8.29 4.04 6.74
CA LEU A 206 -8.89 2.73 6.93
C LEU A 206 -9.13 2.08 5.57
N ILE A 207 -8.62 0.86 5.36
CA ILE A 207 -8.95 0.04 4.20
C ILE A 207 -10.30 -0.63 4.44
N TRP A 208 -11.22 -0.45 3.51
CA TRP A 208 -12.54 -1.04 3.57
C TRP A 208 -13.00 -1.55 2.20
N PRO A 209 -13.74 -2.66 2.15
CA PRO A 209 -13.97 -3.60 3.25
C PRO A 209 -12.74 -4.46 3.54
N GLU A 210 -12.71 -5.10 4.71
CA GLU A 210 -11.74 -6.17 4.97
C GLU A 210 -12.13 -7.38 4.10
N LEU A 211 -11.51 -7.49 2.92
CA LEU A 211 -11.71 -8.61 2.00
C LEU A 211 -10.87 -9.80 2.49
N ARG A 212 -11.53 -10.89 2.89
CA ARG A 212 -10.83 -12.11 3.34
C ARG A 212 -10.37 -12.92 2.12
N LYS A 213 -9.08 -13.28 2.08
CA LYS A 213 -8.46 -14.05 0.99
C LYS A 213 -9.00 -15.47 0.82
N ASP A 214 -9.64 -16.03 1.84
CA ASP A 214 -10.18 -17.40 1.86
C ASP A 214 -11.61 -17.50 1.28
N SER A 215 -12.17 -16.40 0.77
CA SER A 215 -13.54 -16.37 0.27
C SER A 215 -13.62 -16.78 -1.21
N ASN A 216 -14.46 -17.78 -1.53
CA ASN A 216 -14.76 -18.16 -2.91
C ASN A 216 -15.45 -16.99 -3.66
N ALA A 217 -15.21 -16.86 -4.96
CA ALA A 217 -15.71 -15.79 -5.83
C ALA A 217 -17.21 -15.50 -5.68
N THR A 218 -18.06 -16.53 -5.51
CA THR A 218 -19.51 -16.36 -5.28
C THR A 218 -19.81 -15.69 -3.94
N VAL A 219 -19.08 -16.06 -2.88
CA VAL A 219 -19.21 -15.46 -1.55
C VAL A 219 -18.71 -14.02 -1.60
N THR A 220 -17.59 -13.78 -2.28
CA THR A 220 -17.05 -12.43 -2.50
C THR A 220 -18.03 -11.55 -3.26
N ALA A 221 -18.72 -12.06 -4.29
CA ALA A 221 -19.73 -11.30 -5.02
C ALA A 221 -20.94 -10.92 -4.13
N ILE A 222 -21.43 -11.87 -3.31
CA ILE A 222 -22.52 -11.61 -2.36
C ILE A 222 -22.09 -10.63 -1.28
N LEU A 223 -20.89 -10.79 -0.72
CA LEU A 223 -20.33 -9.87 0.27
C LEU A 223 -20.17 -8.47 -0.30
N ASN A 224 -19.66 -8.35 -1.53
CA ASN A 224 -19.56 -7.06 -2.22
C ASN A 224 -20.93 -6.40 -2.38
N GLU A 225 -21.97 -7.16 -2.75
CA GLU A 225 -23.32 -6.62 -2.87
C GLU A 225 -23.90 -6.17 -1.53
N LEU A 226 -23.72 -6.96 -0.46
CA LEU A 226 -24.11 -6.56 0.89
C LEU A 226 -23.31 -5.34 1.38
N GLN A 227 -22.03 -5.26 1.02
CA GLN A 227 -21.17 -4.12 1.34
C GLN A 227 -21.57 -2.88 0.55
N ARG A 228 -22.04 -2.99 -0.70
CA ARG A 228 -22.63 -1.85 -1.44
C ARG A 228 -23.86 -1.26 -0.75
N GLN A 229 -24.55 -2.05 0.07
CA GLN A 229 -25.70 -1.59 0.86
C GLN A 229 -25.27 -0.92 2.18
N VAL A 230 -23.99 -0.99 2.56
CA VAL A 230 -23.45 -0.22 3.69
C VAL A 230 -23.56 1.25 3.34
N GLY A 231 -24.34 1.97 4.14
CA GLY A 231 -24.72 3.34 3.84
C GLY A 231 -23.59 4.32 4.11
N VAL A 232 -23.76 5.54 3.58
CA VAL A 232 -22.86 6.67 3.83
C VAL A 232 -22.54 6.90 5.31
N LYS A 233 -23.56 6.80 6.17
CA LYS A 233 -23.41 7.01 7.62
C LYS A 233 -22.48 5.97 8.25
N ASP A 234 -22.50 4.75 7.72
CA ASP A 234 -21.68 3.65 8.23
C ASP A 234 -20.21 3.84 7.84
N LEU A 235 -19.91 4.30 6.62
CA LEU A 235 -18.51 4.60 6.22
C LEU A 235 -17.90 5.72 7.05
N ILE A 236 -18.66 6.79 7.31
CA ILE A 236 -18.21 7.89 8.17
C ILE A 236 -17.96 7.39 9.60
N GLN A 237 -18.87 6.57 10.15
CA GLN A 237 -18.72 6.04 11.50
C GLN A 237 -17.55 5.07 11.61
N LEU A 238 -17.38 4.16 10.64
CA LEU A 238 -16.23 3.25 10.57
C LEU A 238 -14.91 4.02 10.57
N THR A 239 -14.83 5.09 9.77
CA THR A 239 -13.64 5.96 9.70
C THR A 239 -13.35 6.61 11.06
N ARG A 240 -14.38 7.17 11.72
CA ARG A 240 -14.26 7.75 13.07
C ARG A 240 -13.84 6.75 14.12
N ASP A 241 -14.48 5.57 14.14
CA ASP A 241 -14.20 4.52 15.11
C ASP A 241 -12.78 3.97 14.97
N ALA A 242 -12.26 3.92 13.74
CA ALA A 242 -10.88 3.59 13.47
C ALA A 242 -9.88 4.69 13.87
N GLY A 243 -10.34 5.92 14.13
CA GLY A 243 -9.47 7.09 14.34
C GLY A 243 -8.75 7.54 13.07
N ALA A 244 -9.22 7.11 11.90
CA ALA A 244 -8.57 7.37 10.63
C ALA A 244 -8.91 8.77 10.08
N ASP A 245 -7.98 9.35 9.33
CA ASP A 245 -8.15 10.60 8.60
C ASP A 245 -8.91 10.40 7.29
N GLY A 246 -9.03 9.15 6.85
CA GLY A 246 -9.75 8.79 5.63
C GLY A 246 -10.07 7.32 5.51
N ILE A 247 -10.66 6.98 4.36
CA ILE A 247 -11.05 5.61 4.02
C ILE A 247 -10.66 5.29 2.58
N ALA A 248 -10.05 4.13 2.38
CA ALA A 248 -9.71 3.56 1.10
C ALA A 248 -10.70 2.44 0.74
N VAL A 249 -11.56 2.69 -0.25
CA VAL A 249 -12.69 1.82 -0.59
C VAL A 249 -12.37 0.95 -1.81
N ALA A 250 -12.67 -0.35 -1.72
CA ALA A 250 -12.50 -1.25 -2.84
C ALA A 250 -13.39 -0.85 -4.04
N TYR A 251 -12.85 -0.85 -5.26
CA TYR A 251 -13.52 -0.30 -6.45
C TYR A 251 -14.83 -1.01 -6.76
N GLN A 252 -14.96 -2.30 -6.41
CA GLN A 252 -16.14 -3.12 -6.62
C GLN A 252 -17.36 -2.59 -5.86
N VAL A 253 -17.11 -2.00 -4.69
CA VAL A 253 -18.13 -1.51 -3.77
C VAL A 253 -18.13 0.02 -3.64
N ALA A 254 -17.27 0.70 -4.40
CA ALA A 254 -17.19 2.15 -4.41
C ALA A 254 -18.48 2.77 -4.96
N ASP A 255 -19.04 3.71 -4.20
CA ASP A 255 -20.17 4.55 -4.58
C ASP A 255 -19.78 6.02 -4.53
N ARG A 256 -20.08 6.76 -5.60
CA ARG A 256 -19.65 8.14 -5.76
C ARG A 256 -20.29 9.06 -4.72
N ALA A 257 -21.60 8.94 -4.52
CA ALA A 257 -22.34 9.81 -3.61
C ALA A 257 -21.91 9.55 -2.16
N ALA A 258 -21.61 8.29 -1.82
CA ALA A 258 -21.07 7.92 -0.52
C ALA A 258 -19.69 8.54 -0.27
N LEU A 259 -18.76 8.43 -1.22
CA LEU A 259 -17.42 9.02 -1.08
C LEU A 259 -17.45 10.56 -1.08
N GLU A 260 -18.33 11.19 -1.86
CA GLU A 260 -18.57 12.65 -1.79
C GLU A 260 -19.06 13.09 -0.41
N SER A 261 -19.92 12.28 0.22
CA SER A 261 -20.43 12.54 1.56
C SER A 261 -19.38 12.31 2.65
N VAL A 262 -18.55 11.26 2.53
CA VAL A 262 -17.40 11.03 3.41
C VAL A 262 -16.43 12.22 3.36
N ARG A 263 -16.14 12.71 2.14
CA ARG A 263 -15.31 13.90 1.94
C ARG A 263 -15.94 15.16 2.51
N SER A 264 -17.25 15.35 2.33
CA SER A 264 -18.00 16.46 2.92
C SER A 264 -18.00 16.45 4.45
N ALA A 265 -17.82 15.27 5.06
CA ALA A 265 -17.65 15.11 6.50
C ALA A 265 -16.21 15.36 7.00
N GLY A 266 -15.29 15.75 6.10
CA GLY A 266 -13.91 16.13 6.42
C GLY A 266 -12.87 15.01 6.28
N PHE A 267 -13.26 13.83 5.81
CA PHE A 267 -12.36 12.68 5.66
C PHE A 267 -11.75 12.60 4.25
N LYS A 268 -10.55 12.04 4.17
CA LYS A 268 -9.90 11.68 2.91
C LYS A 268 -10.56 10.47 2.28
N THR A 269 -10.57 10.41 0.95
CA THR A 269 -11.11 9.26 0.22
C THR A 269 -10.11 8.68 -0.77
N ALA A 270 -10.01 7.36 -0.80
CA ALA A 270 -9.24 6.63 -1.79
C ALA A 270 -10.06 5.50 -2.42
N VAL A 271 -9.71 5.10 -3.64
CA VAL A 271 -10.25 3.89 -4.29
C VAL A 271 -9.11 2.95 -4.67
N TRP A 272 -9.28 1.65 -4.42
CA TRP A 272 -8.32 0.59 -4.76
C TRP A 272 -9.01 -0.68 -5.26
N THR A 273 -8.43 -1.57 -6.06
CA THR A 273 -7.37 -1.29 -7.02
C THR A 273 -8.01 -1.25 -8.40
N ALA A 274 -8.10 -0.06 -9.00
CA ALA A 274 -8.68 0.14 -10.32
C ALA A 274 -7.62 -0.09 -11.39
N ASN A 275 -7.84 -0.99 -12.36
CA ASN A 275 -6.78 -1.46 -13.26
C ASN A 275 -7.13 -1.40 -14.75
N THR A 276 -8.42 -1.40 -15.11
CA THR A 276 -8.81 -1.28 -16.52
C THR A 276 -8.89 0.19 -16.93
N GLU A 277 -8.66 0.49 -18.20
CA GLU A 277 -8.78 1.85 -18.73
C GLU A 277 -10.16 2.47 -18.44
N ALA A 278 -11.23 1.66 -18.49
CA ALA A 278 -12.58 2.10 -18.16
C ALA A 278 -12.73 2.47 -16.68
N GLN A 279 -12.18 1.66 -15.76
CA GLN A 279 -12.17 1.97 -14.33
C GLN A 279 -11.35 3.22 -14.04
N LEU A 280 -10.13 3.31 -14.58
CA LEU A 280 -9.24 4.46 -14.39
C LEU A 280 -9.88 5.74 -14.93
N SER A 281 -10.44 5.70 -16.14
CA SER A 281 -11.18 6.82 -16.73
C SER A 281 -12.37 7.26 -15.88
N LEU A 282 -13.06 6.33 -15.22
CA LEU A 282 -14.17 6.63 -14.32
C LEU A 282 -13.67 7.31 -13.04
N PHE A 283 -12.74 6.68 -12.31
CA PHE A 283 -12.31 7.15 -10.99
C PHE A 283 -11.41 8.38 -11.05
N CYS A 284 -10.70 8.61 -12.16
CA CYS A 284 -10.01 9.89 -12.42
C CYS A 284 -10.95 11.10 -12.42
N ARG A 285 -12.25 10.90 -12.67
CA ARG A 285 -13.28 11.97 -12.65
C ARG A 285 -14.02 12.07 -11.32
N TRP A 286 -13.71 11.21 -10.36
CA TRP A 286 -14.34 11.24 -9.04
C TRP A 286 -13.53 12.16 -8.11
N PRO A 287 -14.20 12.83 -7.16
CA PRO A 287 -13.54 13.73 -6.21
C PRO A 287 -12.85 12.92 -5.09
N LEU A 288 -11.80 12.18 -5.47
CA LEU A 288 -10.98 11.35 -4.59
C LEU A 288 -9.69 12.08 -4.22
N ASP A 289 -9.15 11.79 -3.04
CA ASP A 289 -7.79 12.22 -2.68
C ASP A 289 -6.75 11.29 -3.31
N TYR A 290 -7.02 9.97 -3.34
CA TYR A 290 -6.10 8.98 -3.93
C TYR A 290 -6.80 7.96 -4.84
N LEU A 291 -6.09 7.53 -5.89
CA LEU A 291 -6.50 6.42 -6.76
C LEU A 291 -5.35 5.42 -6.89
N ILE A 292 -5.55 4.24 -6.30
CA ILE A 292 -4.56 3.17 -6.22
C ILE A 292 -4.74 2.22 -7.40
N THR A 293 -3.66 1.96 -8.14
CA THR A 293 -3.68 1.15 -9.37
C THR A 293 -2.37 0.39 -9.57
N ASP A 294 -2.46 -0.79 -10.18
CA ASP A 294 -1.29 -1.55 -10.66
C ASP A 294 -0.63 -0.91 -11.89
N TYR A 295 -1.35 -0.03 -12.59
CA TYR A 295 -0.98 0.51 -13.91
C TYR A 295 -1.12 2.04 -13.98
N VAL A 296 -0.27 2.75 -13.22
CA VAL A 296 -0.30 4.24 -13.14
C VAL A 296 -0.20 4.88 -14.53
N GLU A 297 0.59 4.30 -15.42
CA GLU A 297 0.78 4.76 -16.79
C GLU A 297 -0.48 4.71 -17.67
N ARG A 298 -1.48 3.90 -17.29
CA ARG A 298 -2.76 3.78 -18.02
C ARG A 298 -3.82 4.79 -17.57
N ALA A 299 -3.57 5.53 -16.48
CA ALA A 299 -4.55 6.46 -15.94
C ALA A 299 -4.55 7.80 -16.72
N PRO A 300 -5.71 8.28 -17.22
CA PRO A 300 -5.78 9.52 -18.00
C PRO A 300 -5.58 10.80 -17.16
N CYS A 301 -5.54 10.67 -15.83
CA CYS A 301 -5.29 11.77 -14.90
C CYS A 301 -3.84 11.78 -14.34
N ARG A 302 -2.90 11.12 -15.02
CA ARG A 302 -1.48 11.16 -14.68
C ARG A 302 -0.84 12.49 -15.05
#